data_AF-A0A3N5RBZ2-F1
#
_entry.id   AF-A0A3N5RBZ2-F1
#
_cell.length_a   1.000
_cell.length_b   1.000
_cell.length_c   1.000
_cell.angle_alpha   90.00
_cell.angle_beta   90.00
_cell.angle_gamma   90.00
#
_symmetry.space_group_name_H-M   'P 1'
#
loop_
_entity.id
_entity.type
_entity.pdbx_description
1 polymer ?
#
loop_
_entity_poly.entity_id
_entity_poly.type
_entity_poly.pdbx_seq_one_letter_code
_entity_poly.pdbx_strand_id
1 'polypeptide(L)'
;MKSITKYLTFHTEKKFKLVNITSEVEKIVCESKVSEGICLVNSMHITSSIFINDNETGLHQDFEKWLENLAPHLPTKQYSHNDTGEDNADAHLKRQIMGRETVVAITNGKLDF
;
A
#
# COMPACT_ATOMS: atom_id res chain seq x y z
N MET A 1 6.11 -25.71 -10.80
CA MET A 1 5.71 -24.31 -10.53
C MET A 1 6.43 -23.87 -9.26
N LYS A 2 7.18 -22.76 -9.28
CA LYS A 2 7.82 -22.19 -8.08
C LYS A 2 6.88 -21.14 -7.49
N SER A 3 6.80 -21.08 -6.17
CA SER A 3 6.03 -20.05 -5.45
C SER A 3 6.75 -19.72 -4.15
N ILE A 4 6.66 -18.47 -3.72
CA ILE A 4 7.09 -18.02 -2.40
C ILE A 4 5.98 -17.16 -1.80
N THR A 5 5.86 -17.20 -0.48
CA THR A 5 4.96 -16.32 0.27
C THR A 5 5.72 -15.75 1.45
N LYS A 6 5.62 -14.44 1.63
CA LYS A 6 6.25 -13.70 2.73
C LYS A 6 5.26 -12.67 3.23
N TYR A 7 5.35 -12.37 4.51
CA TYR A 7 4.54 -11.33 5.16
C TYR A 7 5.49 -10.23 5.64
N LEU A 8 5.19 -8.99 5.25
CA LEU A 8 5.87 -7.81 5.75
C LEU A 8 4.95 -7.14 6.79
N THR A 9 5.44 -7.01 8.02
CA THR A 9 4.69 -6.40 9.12
C THR A 9 5.19 -4.98 9.35
N PHE A 10 4.27 -4.03 9.43
CA PHE A 10 4.58 -2.62 9.65
C PHE A 10 3.88 -2.11 10.90
N HIS A 11 4.59 -1.30 11.67
CA HIS A 11 4.02 -0.49 12.74
C HIS A 11 4.45 0.96 12.51
N THR A 12 3.52 1.81 12.07
CA THR A 12 3.83 3.20 11.74
C THR A 12 3.58 4.12 12.94
N GLU A 13 4.44 5.12 13.12
CA GLU A 13 4.32 6.10 14.21
C GLU A 13 3.22 7.15 13.94
N LYS A 14 2.79 7.28 12.68
CA LYS A 14 1.78 8.25 12.24
C LYS A 14 0.61 7.52 11.57
N LYS A 15 -0.58 8.12 11.67
CA LYS A 15 -1.82 7.64 11.01
C LYS A 15 -1.67 7.63 9.48
N PHE A 16 -1.10 8.68 8.90
CA PHE A 16 -0.69 8.72 7.50
C PHE A 16 0.83 8.56 7.38
N LYS A 17 1.27 7.56 6.62
CA LYS A 17 2.68 7.32 6.32
C LYS A 17 2.81 6.56 5.00
N LEU A 18 3.64 7.07 4.10
CA LEU A 18 4.11 6.33 2.94
C LEU A 18 5.44 5.65 3.28
N VAL A 19 5.55 4.36 2.93
CA VAL A 19 6.73 3.53 3.16
C VAL A 19 7.10 2.88 1.82
N ASN A 20 8.31 3.16 1.32
CA ASN A 20 8.82 2.49 0.13
C ASN A 20 9.32 1.09 0.53
N ILE A 21 8.73 0.06 -0.05
CA ILE A 21 9.01 -1.36 0.25
C ILE A 21 9.67 -2.09 -0.93
N THR A 22 10.10 -1.36 -1.97
CA THR A 22 10.61 -1.96 -3.22
C THR A 22 11.77 -2.90 -2.95
N SER A 23 12.72 -2.48 -2.10
CA SER A 23 13.92 -3.26 -1.78
C SER A 23 13.61 -4.58 -1.08
N GLU A 24 12.57 -4.60 -0.25
CA GLU A 24 12.09 -5.77 0.47
C GLU A 24 11.45 -6.75 -0.50
N VAL A 25 10.63 -6.27 -1.44
CA VAL A 25 10.00 -7.11 -2.46
C VAL A 25 11.05 -7.68 -3.42
N GLU A 26 12.03 -6.89 -3.85
CA GLU A 26 13.15 -7.36 -4.69
C GLU A 26 13.94 -8.50 -4.05
N LYS A 27 14.24 -8.39 -2.75
CA LYS A 27 14.89 -9.47 -1.98
C LYS A 27 14.06 -10.75 -2.00
N ILE A 28 12.75 -10.63 -1.80
CA ILE A 28 11.83 -11.78 -1.82
C ILE A 28 11.76 -12.41 -3.22
N VAL A 29 11.72 -11.61 -4.28
CA VAL A 29 11.78 -12.11 -5.67
C VAL A 29 13.08 -12.84 -5.94
N CYS A 30 14.22 -12.29 -5.51
CA CYS A 30 15.52 -12.96 -5.60
C CYS A 30 15.55 -14.30 -4.85
N GLU A 31 15.04 -14.33 -3.60
CA GLU A 31 14.91 -15.56 -2.79
C GLU A 31 14.02 -16.62 -3.46
N SER A 32 12.99 -16.20 -4.19
CA SER A 32 12.01 -17.09 -4.83
C SER A 32 12.61 -18.00 -5.91
N LYS A 33 13.71 -17.56 -6.54
CA LYS A 33 14.32 -18.19 -7.73
C LYS A 33 13.33 -18.38 -8.90
N VAL A 34 12.23 -17.62 -8.95
CA VAL A 34 11.31 -17.53 -10.10
C VAL A 34 12.00 -16.71 -11.17
N SER A 35 12.11 -17.23 -12.41
CA SER A 35 12.72 -16.49 -13.53
C SER A 35 11.67 -15.68 -14.30
N GLU A 36 10.52 -16.29 -14.59
CA GLU A 36 9.39 -15.69 -15.29
C GLU A 36 8.12 -15.94 -14.47
N GLY A 37 7.31 -14.91 -14.23
CA GLY A 37 6.08 -15.07 -13.44
C GLY A 37 5.41 -13.77 -13.02
N ILE A 38 4.64 -13.84 -11.93
CA ILE A 38 3.91 -12.72 -11.35
C ILE A 38 4.28 -12.56 -9.87
N CYS A 39 4.41 -11.31 -9.44
CA CYS A 39 4.54 -10.91 -8.04
C CYS A 39 3.28 -10.15 -7.63
N LEU A 40 2.43 -10.76 -6.81
CA LEU A 40 1.31 -10.08 -6.17
C LEU A 40 1.79 -9.49 -4.84
N VAL A 41 1.56 -8.20 -4.64
CA VAL A 41 1.79 -7.53 -3.36
C VAL A 41 0.51 -6.83 -2.95
N ASN A 42 -0.05 -7.17 -1.79
CA ASN A 42 -1.31 -6.62 -1.32
C ASN A 42 -1.28 -6.27 0.15
N SER A 43 -2.06 -5.25 0.53
CA SER A 43 -2.38 -5.04 1.93
C SER A 43 -3.36 -6.13 2.40
N MET A 44 -3.11 -6.67 3.60
CA MET A 44 -4.08 -7.54 4.29
C MET A 44 -5.03 -6.74 5.18
N HIS A 45 -4.76 -5.46 5.42
CA HIS A 45 -5.62 -4.57 6.19
C HIS A 45 -6.50 -3.74 5.25
N ILE A 46 -7.75 -3.56 5.63
CA ILE A 46 -8.77 -2.88 4.83
C ILE A 46 -8.73 -1.34 4.95
N THR A 47 -7.68 -0.81 5.55
CA THR A 47 -7.41 0.62 5.81
C THR A 47 -6.02 1.06 5.34
N SER A 48 -5.32 0.21 4.56
CA SER A 48 -4.02 0.55 3.97
C SER A 48 -3.90 0.00 2.55
N SER A 49 -2.90 0.49 1.82
CA SER A 49 -2.78 0.30 0.37
C SER A 49 -1.40 -0.20 0.00
N ILE A 50 -1.33 -0.91 -1.13
CA ILE A 50 -0.10 -1.16 -1.87
C ILE A 50 -0.32 -0.55 -3.26
N PHE A 51 0.56 0.34 -3.65
CA PHE A 51 0.51 1.05 -4.93
C PHE A 51 1.93 1.35 -5.41
N ILE A 52 2.09 1.66 -6.70
CA ILE A 52 3.37 2.03 -7.31
C ILE A 52 3.28 3.48 -7.76
N ASN A 53 4.26 4.28 -7.35
CA ASN A 53 4.43 5.65 -7.81
C ASN A 53 5.88 6.11 -7.57
N ASP A 54 6.20 7.36 -7.93
CA ASP A 54 7.53 7.93 -7.74
C ASP A 54 7.84 8.16 -6.25
N ASN A 55 9.10 7.93 -5.87
CA ASN A 55 9.58 8.05 -4.49
C ASN A 55 10.20 9.44 -4.27
N GLU A 56 9.37 10.47 -4.43
CA GLU A 56 9.76 11.87 -4.34
C GLU A 56 9.00 12.54 -3.18
N THR A 57 9.75 13.29 -2.36
CA THR A 57 9.24 13.87 -1.12
C THR A 57 8.13 14.91 -1.29
N GLY A 58 8.17 15.73 -2.35
CA GLY A 58 7.11 16.66 -2.70
C GLY A 58 5.84 15.93 -3.13
N LEU A 59 5.97 14.94 -4.00
CA LEU A 59 4.84 14.12 -4.43
C LEU A 59 4.19 13.37 -3.26
N HIS A 60 4.98 12.91 -2.28
CA HIS A 60 4.43 12.34 -1.04
C HIS A 60 3.54 13.33 -0.27
N GLN A 61 3.94 14.60 -0.21
CA GLN A 61 3.14 15.66 0.42
C GLN A 61 1.88 15.98 -0.41
N ASP A 62 1.98 15.91 -1.73
CA ASP A 62 0.84 16.09 -2.62
C ASP A 62 -0.19 14.98 -2.44
N PHE A 63 0.25 13.72 -2.30
CA PHE A 63 -0.64 12.61 -1.95
C PHE A 63 -1.34 12.81 -0.61
N GLU A 64 -0.62 13.25 0.42
CA GLU A 64 -1.20 13.51 1.74
C GLU A 64 -2.31 14.58 1.63
N LYS A 65 -2.03 15.72 1.00
CA LYS A 65 -3.01 16.80 0.79
C LYS A 65 -4.18 16.36 -0.08
N TRP A 66 -3.90 15.66 -1.18
CA TRP A 66 -4.92 15.23 -2.13
C TRP A 66 -5.88 14.22 -1.51
N LEU A 67 -5.36 13.24 -0.76
CA LEU A 67 -6.18 12.25 -0.07
C LEU A 67 -7.00 12.85 1.08
N GLU A 68 -6.46 13.83 1.81
CA GLU A 68 -7.25 14.59 2.80
C GLU A 68 -8.34 15.44 2.13
N ASN A 69 -8.12 15.94 0.92
CA ASN A 69 -9.18 16.67 0.20
C ASN A 69 -10.30 15.73 -0.31
N LEU A 70 -9.95 14.52 -0.75
CA LEU A 70 -10.93 13.56 -1.29
C LEU A 70 -11.68 12.78 -0.20
N ALA A 71 -10.98 12.40 0.86
CA ALA A 71 -11.50 11.60 1.96
C ALA A 71 -10.93 12.14 3.29
N PRO A 72 -11.39 13.32 3.74
CA PRO A 72 -10.85 13.99 4.92
C PRO A 72 -11.02 13.16 6.18
N HIS A 73 -10.03 13.18 7.08
CA HIS A 73 -10.17 12.56 8.39
C HIS A 73 -11.15 13.33 9.29
N LEU A 74 -11.05 14.66 9.33
CA LEU A 74 -11.88 15.52 10.17
C LEU A 74 -12.92 16.32 9.36
N PRO A 75 -14.12 16.59 9.93
CA PRO A 75 -14.62 16.08 11.21
C PRO A 75 -14.99 14.59 11.14
N THR A 76 -14.62 13.78 12.14
CA THR A 76 -14.82 12.31 12.10
C THR A 76 -16.30 11.90 12.03
N LYS A 77 -17.19 12.70 12.63
CA LYS A 77 -18.64 12.47 12.65
C LYS A 77 -19.33 12.56 11.29
N GLN A 78 -18.62 12.97 10.24
CA GLN A 78 -19.18 13.00 8.89
C GLN A 78 -19.43 11.59 8.32
N TYR A 79 -18.80 10.56 8.89
CA TYR A 79 -18.93 9.18 8.44
C TYR A 79 -19.70 8.33 9.43
N SER A 80 -20.79 7.72 8.97
CA SER A 80 -21.60 6.81 9.82
C SER A 80 -20.83 5.58 10.29
N HIS A 81 -19.77 5.18 9.59
CA HIS A 81 -18.88 4.11 10.06
C HIS A 81 -18.26 4.44 11.44
N ASN A 82 -18.01 5.72 11.72
CA ASN A 82 -17.46 6.16 12.99
C ASN A 82 -18.53 6.24 14.11
N ASP A 83 -19.82 6.07 13.82
CA ASP A 83 -20.88 6.09 14.83
C ASP A 83 -20.77 4.92 15.82
N THR A 84 -20.01 3.89 15.48
CA THR A 84 -19.71 2.74 16.36
C THR A 84 -18.56 3.01 17.34
N GLY A 85 -17.99 4.22 17.36
CA GLY A 85 -16.87 4.62 18.23
C GLY A 85 -15.49 4.56 17.58
N GLU A 86 -15.40 4.12 16.32
CA GLU A 86 -14.18 4.16 15.52
C GLU A 86 -13.91 5.56 14.95
N ASP A 87 -12.70 5.79 14.43
CA ASP A 87 -12.30 7.07 13.82
C ASP A 87 -11.60 6.92 12.46
N ASN A 88 -11.70 5.75 11.84
CA ASN A 88 -10.87 5.31 10.72
C ASN A 88 -11.66 5.16 9.40
N ALA A 89 -12.91 5.63 9.34
CA ALA A 89 -13.70 5.62 8.10
C ALA A 89 -12.94 6.22 6.92
N ASP A 90 -12.20 7.32 7.14
CA ASP A 90 -11.40 7.96 6.10
C ASP A 90 -10.32 7.04 5.54
N ALA A 91 -9.69 6.20 6.36
CA ALA A 91 -8.65 5.27 5.92
C ALA A 91 -9.20 4.18 5.00
N HIS A 92 -10.44 3.71 5.25
CA HIS A 92 -11.15 2.82 4.33
C HIS A 92 -11.43 3.46 2.98
N LEU A 93 -11.74 4.76 2.94
CA LEU A 93 -12.00 5.50 1.71
C LEU A 93 -10.70 5.83 0.96
N LYS A 94 -9.67 6.31 1.67
CA LYS A 94 -8.35 6.58 1.09
C LYS A 94 -7.76 5.34 0.45
N ARG A 95 -7.84 4.17 1.09
CA ARG A 95 -7.34 2.93 0.47
C ARG A 95 -8.16 2.49 -0.74
N GLN A 96 -9.45 2.83 -0.79
CA GLN A 96 -10.28 2.53 -1.95
C GLN A 96 -9.84 3.33 -3.19
N ILE A 97 -9.32 4.54 -2.98
CA ILE A 97 -8.74 5.40 -4.03
C ILE A 97 -7.38 4.84 -4.48
N MET A 98 -6.51 4.51 -3.52
CA MET A 98 -5.11 4.12 -3.81
C MET A 98 -4.95 2.67 -4.29
N GLY A 99 -5.93 1.80 -4.01
CA GLY A 99 -5.90 0.39 -4.38
C GLY A 99 -5.33 -0.51 -3.27
N ARG A 100 -5.80 -1.75 -3.24
CA ARG A 100 -5.39 -2.74 -2.23
C ARG A 100 -4.10 -3.46 -2.61
N GLU A 101 -3.86 -3.66 -3.89
CA GLU A 101 -2.79 -4.51 -4.41
C GLU A 101 -2.17 -3.98 -5.70
N THR A 102 -0.95 -4.46 -5.97
CA THR A 102 -0.32 -4.39 -7.27
C THR A 102 0.11 -5.78 -7.72
N VAL A 103 0.12 -5.97 -9.04
CA VAL A 103 0.69 -7.16 -9.68
C VAL A 103 1.80 -6.68 -10.59
N VAL A 104 3.00 -7.22 -10.37
CA VAL A 104 4.20 -6.88 -11.12
C VAL A 104 4.70 -8.13 -11.84
N ALA A 105 5.13 -8.00 -13.09
CA ALA A 105 5.75 -9.10 -13.79
C ALA A 105 7.12 -9.43 -13.18
N ILE A 106 7.49 -10.71 -13.21
CA ILE A 106 8.85 -11.14 -12.94
C ILE A 106 9.43 -11.57 -14.29
N THR A 107 10.53 -10.95 -14.70
CA THR A 107 11.23 -11.26 -15.95
C THR A 107 12.73 -11.34 -15.70
N ASN A 108 13.37 -12.40 -16.20
CA ASN A 108 14.78 -12.72 -15.93
C ASN A 108 15.15 -12.71 -14.43
N GLY A 109 14.21 -13.13 -13.58
CA GLY A 109 14.40 -13.22 -12.12
C GLY A 109 14.38 -11.89 -11.38
N LYS A 110 13.84 -10.83 -11.99
CA LYS A 110 13.72 -9.48 -11.42
C LYS A 110 12.30 -8.98 -11.54
N LEU A 111 11.92 -8.03 -10.67
CA LEU A 111 10.72 -7.24 -10.88
C LEU A 111 10.89 -6.41 -12.16
N ASP A 112 9.85 -6.39 -12.99
CA ASP A 112 9.82 -5.67 -14.27
C ASP A 112 8.91 -4.43 -14.12
N PHE A 113 9.54 -3.26 -14.00
CA PHE A 113 8.92 -1.94 -13.85
C PHE A 113 9.33 -1.02 -15.00
#